data_AF-A0A8C6QHV5-F1
#
_entry.id   AF-A0A8C6QHV5-F1
#
_cell.length_a   1.000
_cell.length_b   1.000
_cell.length_c   1.000
_cell.angle_alpha   90.00
_cell.angle_beta   90.00
_cell.angle_gamma   90.00
#
_symmetry.space_group_name_H-M   'P 1'
#
loop_
_entity.id
_entity.type
_entity.pdbx_description
1 polymer ?
#
loop_
_entity_poly.entity_id
_entity_poly.type
_entity_poly.pdbx_seq_one_letter_code
_entity_poly.pdbx_strand_id
1 'polypeptide(L)'
;IFRQFLIDYICNYYSLLEKDYFGIRYVDPEKQRHWLELNKSIFKQMKSHPPYTMCFRVKFYPHEPLKIKEEITRYLLYLQIKRDIFHGRLLCSFSDAAYLGACIVQAEFGDYHPDEHPENYVSDFEVFPKQSQKLERKIMEIHNNQLRGQSPAIAEFNLLLKAHTLETYGVDPHPCKDSRGTTTFLGFTAAGFVVFQGNKRIHLIKWSDVCKLKFEGKTFYFIGTHEEKRATLAFHTSTPAACKHLWKCGVENQAFYKYAKSSQIKTVSSSKIFFKGSRFRYSGKVAKEVAEASSKIQREPPEIHRVNVTQSRSSHSLNKQLIINMEPLQPLLPSSTEQEEVPLGEGVPLPKVNVSAPLIASSPVKEAQEYTDPPREEADKIKEDPLAISELAYNPSASLLPTPVDDDEVNTLFDCPSRLELEREDTDSFEELEADENAFLMAEEEEMKEAHQALSWSYSILTCHIYTNPLVESLSRLLVVGLGLLLFVFPLLLLLLESGIDLSFLCEIRQTPEFEQFHYEYYCPLKEWVAGKVNLFFYMLGCS
;
A
#
# COMPACT_ATOMS: atom_id res chain seq x y z
N ILE A 1 11.83 5.58 -16.35
CA ILE A 1 10.50 6.07 -15.93
C ILE A 1 10.48 6.18 -14.40
N PHE A 2 10.16 7.35 -13.86
CA PHE A 2 9.99 7.57 -12.41
C PHE A 2 8.55 7.28 -12.00
N ARG A 3 8.30 6.90 -10.74
CA ARG A 3 6.93 6.68 -10.21
C ARG A 3 6.00 7.86 -10.50
N GLN A 4 6.50 9.09 -10.38
CA GLN A 4 5.69 10.30 -10.55
C GLN A 4 5.04 10.33 -11.95
N PHE A 5 5.80 9.97 -12.99
CA PHE A 5 5.27 9.87 -14.35
C PHE A 5 4.11 8.86 -14.43
N LEU A 6 4.28 7.68 -13.84
CA LEU A 6 3.24 6.63 -13.88
C LEU A 6 1.98 7.05 -13.11
N ILE A 7 2.13 7.68 -11.94
CA ILE A 7 0.98 8.21 -11.19
C ILE A 7 0.28 9.31 -11.97
N ASP A 8 1.02 10.28 -12.52
CA ASP A 8 0.41 11.38 -13.27
C ASP A 8 -0.28 10.87 -14.53
N TYR A 9 0.29 9.89 -15.22
CA TYR A 9 -0.34 9.23 -16.35
C TYR A 9 -1.68 8.57 -15.97
N ILE A 10 -1.70 7.75 -14.92
CA ILE A 10 -2.93 7.09 -14.44
C ILE A 10 -3.96 8.11 -13.98
N CYS A 11 -3.53 9.16 -13.25
CA CYS A 11 -4.44 10.20 -12.77
C CYS A 11 -5.02 11.01 -13.94
N ASN A 12 -4.23 11.28 -14.98
CA ASN A 12 -4.73 11.94 -16.18
C ASN A 12 -5.74 11.07 -16.93
N TYR A 13 -5.48 9.77 -17.05
CA TYR A 13 -6.41 8.81 -17.67
C TYR A 13 -7.77 8.80 -16.97
N TYR A 14 -7.82 8.75 -15.65
CA TYR A 14 -9.07 8.81 -14.88
C TYR A 14 -9.62 10.24 -14.68
N SER A 15 -8.90 11.28 -15.13
CA SER A 15 -9.20 12.66 -14.77
C SER A 15 -9.33 12.85 -13.25
N LEU A 16 -8.38 12.35 -12.47
CA LEU A 16 -8.41 12.32 -11.00
C LEU A 16 -7.61 13.48 -10.39
N LEU A 17 -8.28 14.41 -9.68
CA LEU A 17 -7.60 15.53 -9.03
C LEU A 17 -7.16 15.23 -7.59
N GLU A 18 -7.94 14.41 -6.87
CA GLU A 18 -7.68 14.02 -5.48
C GLU A 18 -6.66 12.86 -5.38
N LYS A 19 -5.57 12.94 -6.17
CA LYS A 19 -4.59 11.87 -6.35
C LYS A 19 -3.80 11.49 -5.09
N ASP A 20 -3.71 12.39 -4.12
CA ASP A 20 -2.94 12.20 -2.89
C ASP A 20 -3.46 11.03 -2.01
N TYR A 21 -4.72 10.58 -2.20
CA TYR A 21 -5.25 9.40 -1.51
C TYR A 21 -4.71 8.07 -2.06
N PHE A 22 -4.12 8.08 -3.25
CA PHE A 22 -3.78 6.88 -4.00
C PHE A 22 -2.28 6.62 -4.09
N GLY A 23 -1.92 5.38 -4.38
CA GLY A 23 -0.56 4.96 -4.61
C GLY A 23 -0.48 3.76 -5.54
N ILE A 24 0.75 3.44 -5.95
CA ILE A 24 1.05 2.25 -6.74
C ILE A 24 1.74 1.26 -5.83
N ARG A 25 1.20 0.05 -5.77
CA ARG A 25 1.72 -1.04 -4.96
C ARG A 25 2.17 -2.18 -5.87
N TYR A 26 3.25 -2.84 -5.49
CA TYR A 26 3.72 -4.08 -6.09
C TYR A 26 4.09 -5.06 -4.98
N VAL A 27 4.42 -6.28 -5.35
CA VAL A 27 5.02 -7.27 -4.44
C VAL A 27 6.27 -7.80 -5.10
N ASP A 28 7.29 -7.99 -4.28
CA ASP A 28 8.56 -8.55 -4.72
C ASP A 28 8.48 -10.09 -4.87
N PRO A 29 9.48 -10.72 -5.49
CA PRO A 29 9.56 -12.18 -5.59
C PRO A 29 9.44 -12.90 -4.24
N GLU A 30 9.85 -12.26 -3.16
CA GLU A 30 9.78 -12.73 -1.77
C GLU A 30 8.37 -12.57 -1.13
N LYS A 31 7.34 -12.25 -1.94
CA LYS A 31 5.93 -12.10 -1.53
C LYS A 31 5.67 -10.94 -0.56
N GLN A 32 6.62 -10.01 -0.41
CA GLN A 32 6.49 -8.82 0.41
C GLN A 32 5.90 -7.66 -0.40
N ARG A 33 4.91 -6.98 0.20
CA ARG A 33 4.25 -5.81 -0.41
C ARG A 33 5.13 -4.57 -0.27
N HIS A 34 5.11 -3.75 -1.30
CA HIS A 34 5.81 -2.47 -1.34
C HIS A 34 4.95 -1.40 -2.01
N TRP A 35 4.95 -0.21 -1.43
CA TRP A 35 4.53 0.99 -2.15
C TRP A 35 5.70 1.48 -2.97
N LEU A 36 5.47 1.70 -4.27
CA LEU A 36 6.47 2.29 -5.15
C LEU A 36 6.90 3.64 -4.57
N GLU A 37 8.18 3.95 -4.50
CA GLU A 37 8.71 5.22 -3.95
C GLU A 37 8.84 6.29 -5.04
N LEU A 38 8.49 7.54 -4.72
CA LEU A 38 8.49 8.66 -5.68
C LEU A 38 9.89 9.01 -6.18
N ASN A 39 10.88 8.94 -5.29
CA ASN A 39 12.22 9.48 -5.51
C ASN A 39 13.20 8.44 -6.07
N LYS A 40 12.73 7.23 -6.39
CA LYS A 40 13.54 6.14 -6.92
C LYS A 40 13.05 5.75 -8.30
N SER A 41 13.96 5.34 -9.18
CA SER A 41 13.55 4.80 -10.47
C SER A 41 12.78 3.49 -10.29
N ILE A 42 11.83 3.21 -11.19
CA ILE A 42 11.03 1.98 -11.12
C ILE A 42 11.93 0.75 -11.23
N PHE A 43 12.89 0.76 -12.17
CA PHE A 43 13.86 -0.32 -12.39
C PHE A 43 14.73 -0.64 -11.17
N LYS A 44 15.07 0.35 -10.32
CA LYS A 44 15.86 0.12 -9.10
C LYS A 44 15.02 -0.46 -7.95
N GLN A 45 13.69 -0.43 -8.06
CA GLN A 45 12.78 -0.89 -7.00
C GLN A 45 12.14 -2.23 -7.32
N MET A 46 11.84 -2.44 -8.59
CA MET A 46 11.26 -3.67 -9.12
C MET A 46 12.37 -4.69 -9.33
N LYS A 47 12.50 -5.64 -8.40
CA LYS A 47 13.43 -6.76 -8.52
C LYS A 47 12.97 -7.84 -9.52
N SER A 48 11.68 -7.88 -9.83
CA SER A 48 11.13 -8.85 -10.79
C SER A 48 11.55 -8.50 -12.23
N HIS A 49 11.49 -9.46 -13.14
CA HIS A 49 11.61 -9.18 -14.56
C HIS A 49 10.26 -8.67 -15.12
N PRO A 50 10.27 -7.88 -16.22
CA PRO A 50 9.05 -7.56 -16.95
C PRO A 50 8.34 -8.84 -17.48
N PRO A 51 7.00 -8.83 -17.63
CA PRO A 51 6.09 -7.71 -17.39
C PRO A 51 5.90 -7.40 -15.89
N TYR A 52 5.88 -6.11 -15.56
CA TYR A 52 5.71 -5.66 -14.19
C TYR A 52 4.24 -5.68 -13.78
N THR A 53 3.92 -6.42 -12.72
CA THR A 53 2.59 -6.37 -12.09
C THR A 53 2.55 -5.29 -11.01
N MET A 54 1.72 -4.28 -11.21
CA MET A 54 1.48 -3.19 -10.25
C MET A 54 -0.01 -2.94 -10.08
N CYS A 55 -0.42 -2.47 -8.92
CA CYS A 55 -1.80 -2.10 -8.65
C CYS A 55 -1.90 -0.63 -8.22
N PHE A 56 -2.77 0.12 -8.87
CA PHE A 56 -3.23 1.41 -8.37
C PHE A 56 -4.26 1.19 -7.24
N ARG A 57 -3.99 1.70 -6.04
CA ARG A 57 -4.76 1.41 -4.83
C ARG A 57 -4.93 2.67 -3.97
N VAL A 58 -5.96 2.68 -3.13
CA VAL A 58 -6.06 3.67 -2.05
C VAL A 58 -4.95 3.40 -1.04
N LYS A 59 -4.11 4.41 -0.83
CA LYS A 59 -3.01 4.38 0.14
C LYS A 59 -3.42 5.03 1.46
N PHE A 60 -4.17 6.13 1.38
CA PHE A 60 -4.68 6.84 2.53
C PHE A 60 -6.20 6.90 2.46
N TYR A 61 -6.87 6.21 3.37
CA TYR A 61 -8.32 6.23 3.45
C TYR A 61 -8.79 7.56 4.06
N PRO A 62 -9.73 8.26 3.42
CA PRO A 62 -10.27 9.49 3.98
C PRO A 62 -11.00 9.19 5.28
N HIS A 63 -10.83 10.07 6.27
CA HIS A 63 -11.50 9.95 7.57
C HIS A 63 -13.03 10.00 7.42
N GLU A 64 -13.50 10.85 6.51
CA GLU A 64 -14.91 11.07 6.22
C GLU A 64 -15.10 11.08 4.69
N PRO A 65 -15.63 10.00 4.09
CA PRO A 65 -15.85 9.90 2.65
C PRO A 65 -16.74 11.02 2.08
N LEU A 66 -17.63 11.58 2.89
CA LEU A 66 -18.48 12.73 2.54
C LEU A 66 -17.71 14.02 2.26
N LYS A 67 -16.45 14.14 2.70
CA LYS A 67 -15.58 15.29 2.42
C LYS A 67 -14.86 15.18 1.08
N ILE A 68 -14.92 14.03 0.43
CA ILE A 68 -14.41 13.83 -0.93
C ILE A 68 -15.32 14.57 -1.89
N LYS A 69 -14.78 15.51 -2.66
CA LYS A 69 -15.57 16.33 -3.57
C LYS A 69 -15.94 15.58 -4.85
N GLU A 70 -15.00 14.85 -5.45
CA GLU A 70 -15.20 14.25 -6.76
C GLU A 70 -15.85 12.86 -6.68
N GLU A 71 -16.78 12.60 -7.59
CA GLU A 71 -17.42 11.29 -7.68
C GLU A 71 -16.44 10.19 -8.10
N ILE A 72 -15.52 10.48 -9.03
CA ILE A 72 -14.50 9.51 -9.46
C ILE A 72 -13.65 9.02 -8.29
N THR A 73 -13.26 9.91 -7.38
CA THR A 73 -12.53 9.55 -6.17
C THR A 73 -13.37 8.66 -5.25
N ARG A 74 -14.66 8.97 -5.08
CA ARG A 74 -15.59 8.13 -4.30
C ARG A 74 -15.78 6.76 -4.96
N TYR A 75 -15.92 6.70 -6.27
CA TYR A 75 -16.06 5.45 -7.02
C TYR A 75 -14.80 4.56 -6.88
N LEU A 76 -13.60 5.12 -7.03
CA LEU A 76 -12.35 4.38 -6.84
C LEU A 76 -12.18 3.90 -5.38
N LEU A 77 -12.64 4.69 -4.41
CA LEU A 77 -12.69 4.28 -3.01
C LEU A 77 -13.72 3.15 -2.80
N TYR A 78 -14.89 3.22 -3.44
CA TYR A 78 -15.91 2.17 -3.41
C TYR A 78 -15.34 0.85 -3.95
N LEU A 79 -14.67 0.86 -5.12
CA LEU A 79 -14.04 -0.34 -5.68
C LEU A 79 -13.00 -0.93 -4.73
N GLN A 80 -12.24 -0.07 -4.06
CA GLN A 80 -11.28 -0.50 -3.05
C GLN A 80 -11.97 -1.17 -1.84
N ILE A 81 -13.06 -0.60 -1.33
CA ILE A 81 -13.80 -1.16 -0.19
C ILE A 81 -14.53 -2.45 -0.59
N LYS A 82 -15.14 -2.52 -1.78
CA LYS A 82 -15.74 -3.74 -2.35
C LYS A 82 -14.71 -4.88 -2.37
N ARG A 83 -13.47 -4.59 -2.80
CA ARG A 83 -12.36 -5.55 -2.74
C ARG A 83 -11.99 -5.94 -1.30
N ASP A 84 -11.97 -5.00 -0.37
CA ASP A 84 -11.66 -5.29 1.03
C ASP A 84 -12.75 -6.15 1.70
N ILE A 85 -14.01 -5.99 1.31
CA ILE A 85 -15.12 -6.87 1.70
C ILE A 85 -14.91 -8.28 1.14
N PHE A 86 -14.64 -8.41 -0.16
CA PHE A 86 -14.43 -9.69 -0.82
C PHE A 86 -13.26 -10.49 -0.24
N HIS A 87 -12.17 -9.82 0.17
CA HIS A 87 -11.05 -10.48 0.84
C HIS A 87 -11.21 -10.61 2.37
N GLY A 88 -12.37 -10.25 2.94
CA GLY A 88 -12.63 -10.39 4.37
C GLY A 88 -11.80 -9.46 5.26
N ARG A 89 -11.34 -8.31 4.73
CA ARG A 89 -10.56 -7.29 5.47
C ARG A 89 -11.47 -6.33 6.24
N LEU A 90 -12.70 -6.14 5.77
CA LEU A 90 -13.70 -5.31 6.43
C LEU A 90 -14.57 -6.17 7.37
N LEU A 91 -14.20 -6.21 8.65
CA LEU A 91 -14.97 -6.87 9.71
C LEU A 91 -16.31 -6.14 9.87
N CYS A 92 -17.40 -6.89 9.78
CA CYS A 92 -18.75 -6.35 9.91
C CYS A 92 -19.66 -7.37 10.62
N SER A 93 -20.73 -6.86 11.23
CA SER A 93 -21.82 -7.69 11.75
C SER A 93 -22.63 -8.30 10.59
N PHE A 94 -23.49 -9.28 10.85
CA PHE A 94 -24.35 -9.85 9.81
C PHE A 94 -25.26 -8.78 9.18
N SER A 95 -25.85 -7.91 10.00
CA SER A 95 -26.70 -6.82 9.51
C SER A 95 -25.93 -5.83 8.62
N ASP A 96 -24.69 -5.51 9.01
CA ASP A 96 -23.85 -4.60 8.23
C ASP A 96 -23.42 -5.27 6.92
N ALA A 97 -23.03 -6.55 6.96
CA ALA A 97 -22.70 -7.33 5.77
C ALA A 97 -23.88 -7.39 4.79
N ALA A 98 -25.10 -7.64 5.29
CA ALA A 98 -26.28 -7.68 4.45
C ALA A 98 -26.57 -6.32 3.78
N TYR A 99 -26.44 -5.22 4.52
CA TYR A 99 -26.61 -3.88 3.97
C TYR A 99 -25.53 -3.52 2.95
N LEU A 100 -24.26 -3.78 3.27
CA LEU A 100 -23.14 -3.55 2.35
C LEU A 100 -23.30 -4.37 1.07
N GLY A 101 -23.68 -5.64 1.18
CA GLY A 101 -23.96 -6.49 0.04
C GLY A 101 -25.12 -5.99 -0.81
N ALA A 102 -26.18 -5.51 -0.18
CA ALA A 102 -27.32 -4.91 -0.90
C ALA A 102 -26.92 -3.64 -1.65
N CYS A 103 -26.06 -2.78 -1.08
CA CYS A 103 -25.53 -1.61 -1.79
C CYS A 103 -24.68 -2.01 -3.01
N ILE A 104 -23.86 -3.07 -2.91
CA ILE A 104 -23.08 -3.56 -4.05
C ILE A 104 -24.02 -4.11 -5.12
N VAL A 105 -25.02 -4.90 -4.74
CA VAL A 105 -26.03 -5.44 -5.66
C VAL A 105 -26.78 -4.31 -6.37
N GLN A 106 -27.26 -3.29 -5.64
CA GLN A 106 -27.93 -2.13 -6.25
C GLN A 106 -27.01 -1.38 -7.24
N ALA A 107 -25.72 -1.24 -6.89
CA ALA A 107 -24.76 -0.56 -7.77
C ALA A 107 -24.47 -1.33 -9.07
N GLU A 108 -24.50 -2.67 -9.02
CA GLU A 108 -24.17 -3.55 -10.16
C GLU A 108 -25.39 -3.90 -11.04
N PHE A 109 -26.53 -4.15 -10.40
CA PHE A 109 -27.74 -4.64 -11.07
C PHE A 109 -28.83 -3.57 -11.27
N GLY A 110 -28.74 -2.43 -10.58
CA GLY A 110 -29.80 -1.43 -10.58
C GLY A 110 -30.96 -1.85 -9.68
N ASP A 111 -32.17 -1.39 -9.99
CA ASP A 111 -33.37 -1.70 -9.19
C ASP A 111 -33.79 -3.17 -9.31
N TYR A 112 -34.34 -3.72 -8.22
CA TYR A 112 -34.94 -5.04 -8.25
C TYR A 112 -36.17 -5.10 -9.18
N HIS A 113 -36.15 -6.06 -10.10
CA HIS A 113 -37.23 -6.40 -11.02
C HIS A 113 -37.54 -7.90 -10.94
N PRO A 114 -38.78 -8.31 -10.57
CA PRO A 114 -39.15 -9.73 -10.44
C PRO A 114 -38.90 -10.57 -11.70
N ASP A 115 -39.01 -9.97 -12.88
CA ASP A 115 -38.83 -10.66 -14.16
C ASP A 115 -37.35 -10.89 -14.51
N GLU A 116 -36.44 -10.09 -13.95
CA GLU A 116 -34.99 -10.14 -14.23
C GLU A 116 -34.20 -10.82 -13.09
N HIS A 117 -34.75 -10.84 -11.87
CA HIS A 117 -34.08 -11.26 -10.65
C HIS A 117 -34.74 -12.52 -10.05
N PRO A 118 -34.30 -13.73 -10.43
CA PRO A 118 -34.81 -14.99 -9.85
C PRO A 118 -34.49 -15.09 -8.34
N GLU A 119 -35.16 -15.98 -7.60
CA GLU A 119 -35.06 -16.07 -6.12
C GLU A 119 -33.65 -16.20 -5.54
N ASN A 120 -32.64 -16.53 -6.34
CA ASN A 120 -31.25 -16.75 -5.95
C ASN A 120 -30.24 -15.94 -6.78
N TYR A 121 -30.66 -14.82 -7.40
CA TYR A 121 -29.79 -14.05 -8.30
C TYR A 121 -28.50 -13.51 -7.64
N VAL A 122 -28.47 -13.39 -6.31
CA VAL A 122 -27.28 -12.99 -5.54
C VAL A 122 -26.31 -14.16 -5.35
N SER A 123 -26.76 -15.41 -5.42
CA SER A 123 -25.91 -16.58 -5.20
C SER A 123 -24.81 -16.72 -6.27
N ASP A 124 -25.07 -16.25 -7.50
CA ASP A 124 -24.09 -16.24 -8.59
C ASP A 124 -23.10 -15.07 -8.49
N PHE A 125 -23.30 -14.17 -7.52
CA PHE A 125 -22.48 -13.00 -7.28
C PHE A 125 -21.80 -13.09 -5.91
N GLU A 126 -20.55 -13.52 -5.90
CA GLU A 126 -19.75 -13.67 -4.68
C GLU A 126 -19.33 -12.30 -4.11
N VAL A 127 -20.12 -11.77 -3.18
CA VAL A 127 -19.82 -10.51 -2.49
C VAL A 127 -18.83 -10.73 -1.34
N PHE A 128 -19.00 -11.84 -0.61
CA PHE A 128 -18.24 -12.15 0.59
C PHE A 128 -17.50 -13.49 0.44
N PRO A 129 -16.32 -13.66 1.06
CA PRO A 129 -15.55 -14.90 0.96
C PRO A 129 -16.23 -16.08 1.69
N LYS A 130 -17.20 -15.80 2.57
CA LYS A 130 -18.08 -16.80 3.20
C LYS A 130 -19.53 -16.34 3.08
N GLN A 131 -20.03 -16.29 1.86
CA GLN A 131 -21.41 -15.95 1.58
C GLN A 131 -22.33 -17.14 1.97
N SER A 132 -23.27 -16.90 2.88
CA SER A 132 -24.24 -17.92 3.29
C SER A 132 -25.60 -17.63 2.68
N GLN A 133 -26.41 -18.67 2.44
CA GLN A 133 -27.77 -18.51 1.92
C GLN A 133 -28.67 -17.64 2.84
N LYS A 134 -28.38 -17.59 4.14
CA LYS A 134 -29.05 -16.67 5.08
C LYS A 134 -28.69 -15.22 4.77
N LEU A 135 -27.40 -14.94 4.51
CA LEU A 135 -26.92 -13.61 4.15
C LEU A 135 -27.48 -13.17 2.80
N GLU A 136 -27.48 -14.05 1.79
CA GLU A 136 -28.04 -13.80 0.45
C GLU A 136 -29.50 -13.38 0.51
N ARG A 137 -30.33 -14.14 1.24
CA ARG A 137 -31.75 -13.78 1.44
C ARG A 137 -31.90 -12.40 2.06
N LYS A 138 -31.06 -12.05 3.05
CA LYS A 138 -31.13 -10.73 3.68
C LYS A 138 -30.66 -9.60 2.76
N ILE A 139 -29.65 -9.85 1.93
CA ILE A 139 -29.20 -8.92 0.89
C ILE A 139 -30.35 -8.63 -0.09
N MET A 140 -31.01 -9.67 -0.61
CA MET A 140 -32.13 -9.52 -1.54
C MET A 140 -33.32 -8.78 -0.93
N GLU A 141 -33.63 -9.07 0.34
CA GLU A 141 -34.68 -8.36 1.09
C GLU A 141 -34.40 -6.85 1.18
N ILE A 142 -33.15 -6.47 1.52
CA ILE A 142 -32.75 -5.05 1.62
C ILE A 142 -32.73 -4.40 0.24
N HIS A 143 -32.20 -5.09 -0.78
CA HIS A 143 -32.15 -4.61 -2.15
C HIS A 143 -33.55 -4.23 -2.66
N ASN A 144 -34.53 -5.14 -2.54
CA ASN A 144 -35.90 -4.91 -2.98
C ASN A 144 -36.62 -3.83 -2.15
N ASN A 145 -36.50 -3.87 -0.82
CA ASN A 145 -37.37 -3.07 0.05
C ASN A 145 -36.81 -1.68 0.40
N GLN A 146 -35.49 -1.49 0.38
CA GLN A 146 -34.85 -0.30 0.95
C GLN A 146 -34.02 0.51 -0.06
N LEU A 147 -33.50 -0.11 -1.12
CA LEU A 147 -32.55 0.53 -2.03
C LEU A 147 -33.15 0.94 -3.38
N ARG A 148 -34.40 0.56 -3.65
CA ARG A 148 -35.12 0.89 -4.88
C ARG A 148 -35.09 2.40 -5.19
N GLY A 149 -34.82 2.74 -6.44
CA GLY A 149 -34.71 4.10 -6.95
C GLY A 149 -33.36 4.76 -6.71
N GLN A 150 -32.41 4.08 -6.06
CA GLN A 150 -31.06 4.61 -5.90
C GLN A 150 -30.23 4.37 -7.16
N SER A 151 -29.60 5.42 -7.68
CA SER A 151 -28.59 5.28 -8.73
C SER A 151 -27.33 4.57 -8.19
N PRO A 152 -26.50 3.98 -9.07
CA PRO A 152 -25.23 3.38 -8.65
C PRO A 152 -24.36 4.32 -7.81
N ALA A 153 -24.23 5.59 -8.22
CA ALA A 153 -23.47 6.60 -7.48
C ALA A 153 -23.98 6.80 -6.03
N ILE A 154 -25.29 6.73 -5.81
CA ILE A 154 -25.90 6.85 -4.48
C ILE A 154 -25.66 5.58 -3.65
N ALA A 155 -25.86 4.40 -4.24
CA ALA A 155 -25.62 3.12 -3.57
C ALA A 155 -24.14 2.94 -3.17
N GLU A 156 -23.23 3.27 -4.08
CA GLU A 156 -21.77 3.34 -3.85
C GLU A 156 -21.45 4.28 -2.68
N PHE A 157 -22.03 5.47 -2.67
CA PHE A 157 -21.81 6.45 -1.60
C PHE A 157 -22.36 5.98 -0.25
N ASN A 158 -23.55 5.37 -0.23
CA ASN A 158 -24.15 4.79 0.98
C ASN A 158 -23.30 3.65 1.54
N LEU A 159 -22.69 2.83 0.67
CA LEU A 159 -21.71 1.83 1.09
C LEU A 159 -20.51 2.48 1.78
N LEU A 160 -19.96 3.56 1.22
CA LEU A 160 -18.84 4.28 1.83
C LEU A 160 -19.21 4.87 3.20
N LEU A 161 -20.40 5.46 3.31
CA LEU A 161 -20.96 5.99 4.57
C LEU A 161 -21.08 4.91 5.62
N LYS A 162 -21.50 3.70 5.24
CA LYS A 162 -21.56 2.58 6.17
C LYS A 162 -20.17 2.07 6.53
N ALA A 163 -19.32 1.84 5.53
CA ALA A 163 -18.00 1.24 5.69
C ALA A 163 -17.10 2.04 6.64
N HIS A 164 -17.10 3.39 6.57
CA HIS A 164 -16.23 4.20 7.41
C HIS A 164 -16.56 4.16 8.91
N THR A 165 -17.73 3.61 9.28
CA THR A 165 -18.12 3.42 10.68
C THR A 165 -17.54 2.13 11.29
N LEU A 166 -17.05 1.21 10.46
CA LEU A 166 -16.54 -0.09 10.88
C LEU A 166 -15.10 0.00 11.38
N GLU A 167 -14.76 -0.83 12.38
CA GLU A 167 -13.47 -0.74 13.08
C GLU A 167 -12.25 -1.05 12.20
N THR A 168 -12.41 -1.86 11.15
CA THR A 168 -11.33 -2.20 10.23
C THR A 168 -11.35 -1.42 8.92
N TYR A 169 -12.15 -0.35 8.85
CA TYR A 169 -12.11 0.56 7.70
C TYR A 169 -10.71 1.12 7.48
N GLY A 170 -10.20 0.92 6.27
CA GLY A 170 -8.87 1.37 5.85
C GLY A 170 -7.70 0.62 6.51
N VAL A 171 -7.95 -0.51 7.19
CA VAL A 171 -6.88 -1.33 7.76
C VAL A 171 -6.21 -2.15 6.65
N ASP A 172 -4.90 -1.95 6.48
CA ASP A 172 -4.00 -2.89 5.77
C ASP A 172 -3.18 -3.67 6.79
N PRO A 173 -3.60 -4.90 7.16
CA PRO A 173 -3.03 -5.56 8.32
C PRO A 173 -1.62 -6.07 8.05
N HIS A 174 -0.69 -5.80 8.95
CA HIS A 174 0.67 -6.34 8.92
C HIS A 174 0.78 -7.46 9.97
N PRO A 175 0.98 -8.72 9.57
CA PRO A 175 1.12 -9.82 10.51
C PRO A 175 2.42 -9.70 11.28
N CYS A 176 2.33 -9.78 12.61
CA CYS A 176 3.43 -9.64 13.55
C CYS A 176 3.21 -10.55 14.78
N LYS A 177 4.22 -10.68 15.64
CA LYS A 177 4.10 -11.24 16.98
C LYS A 177 4.33 -10.17 18.03
N ASP A 178 3.50 -10.13 19.06
CA ASP A 178 3.74 -9.26 20.22
C ASP A 178 4.92 -9.76 21.07
N SER A 179 5.24 -9.03 22.15
CA SER A 179 6.29 -9.44 23.12
C SER A 179 6.04 -10.79 23.79
N ARG A 180 4.81 -11.31 23.76
CA ARG A 180 4.40 -12.61 24.33
C ARG A 180 4.40 -13.73 23.28
N GLY A 181 4.77 -13.43 22.04
CA GLY A 181 4.77 -14.37 20.92
C GLY A 181 3.40 -14.58 20.27
N THR A 182 2.39 -13.80 20.66
CA THR A 182 1.02 -13.93 20.17
C THR A 182 0.88 -13.29 18.79
N THR A 183 0.28 -14.01 17.82
CA THR A 183 0.03 -13.43 16.51
C THR A 183 -0.94 -12.25 16.61
N THR A 184 -0.53 -11.15 15.99
CA THR A 184 -1.20 -9.86 16.07
C THR A 184 -1.11 -9.19 14.70
N PHE A 185 -2.17 -8.49 14.31
CA PHE A 185 -2.21 -7.70 13.08
C PHE A 185 -2.13 -6.22 13.41
N LEU A 186 -1.13 -5.54 12.85
CA LEU A 186 -0.94 -4.10 13.01
C LEU A 186 -1.55 -3.36 11.82
N GLY A 187 -2.17 -2.20 12.07
CA GLY A 187 -2.72 -1.36 11.00
C GLY A 187 -2.51 0.12 11.26
N PHE A 188 -2.55 0.91 10.19
CA PHE A 188 -2.52 2.36 10.25
C PHE A 188 -3.76 2.90 9.54
N THR A 189 -4.57 3.67 10.25
CA THR A 189 -5.84 4.21 9.74
C THR A 189 -5.87 5.71 9.90
N ALA A 190 -6.90 6.38 9.34
CA ALA A 190 -7.12 7.79 9.60
C ALA A 190 -7.29 8.12 11.10
N ALA A 191 -7.84 7.19 11.88
CA ALA A 191 -8.02 7.38 13.32
C ALA A 191 -6.73 7.22 14.13
N GLY A 192 -5.81 6.36 13.69
CA GLY A 192 -4.58 6.07 14.43
C GLY A 192 -3.93 4.74 14.10
N PHE A 193 -2.98 4.37 14.94
CA PHE A 193 -2.36 3.04 14.95
C PHE A 193 -3.29 2.05 15.66
N VAL A 194 -3.56 0.92 15.00
CA VAL A 194 -4.47 -0.11 15.50
C VAL A 194 -3.75 -1.45 15.63
N VAL A 195 -4.13 -2.20 16.66
CA VAL A 195 -3.58 -3.53 16.96
C VAL A 195 -4.74 -4.49 17.13
N PHE A 196 -4.78 -5.54 16.32
CA PHE A 196 -5.80 -6.58 16.35
C PHE A 196 -5.20 -7.92 16.77
N GLN A 197 -5.90 -8.61 17.66
CA GLN A 197 -5.62 -10.00 18.00
C GLN A 197 -6.85 -10.84 17.62
N GLY A 198 -6.71 -11.66 16.58
CA GLY A 198 -7.86 -12.22 15.87
C GLY A 198 -8.79 -11.10 15.37
N ASN A 199 -10.08 -11.19 15.70
CA ASN A 199 -11.08 -10.19 15.32
C ASN A 199 -11.24 -9.03 16.32
N LYS A 200 -10.48 -9.03 17.42
CA LYS A 200 -10.64 -8.05 18.48
C LYS A 200 -9.59 -6.96 18.35
N ARG A 201 -10.02 -5.71 18.28
CA ARG A 201 -9.14 -4.55 18.42
C ARG A 201 -8.69 -4.44 19.87
N ILE A 202 -7.40 -4.61 20.11
CA ILE A 202 -6.76 -4.52 21.43
C ILE A 202 -6.31 -3.08 21.71
N HIS A 203 -5.78 -2.39 20.70
CA HIS A 203 -5.35 -1.01 20.83
C HIS A 203 -5.85 -0.15 19.66
N LEU A 204 -6.22 1.10 19.99
CA LEU A 204 -6.38 2.21 19.07
C LEU A 204 -5.64 3.41 19.68
N ILE A 205 -4.51 3.77 19.10
CA ILE A 205 -3.66 4.86 19.58
C ILE A 205 -3.73 6.00 18.56
N LYS A 206 -4.32 7.13 18.97
CA LYS A 206 -4.55 8.28 18.09
C LYS A 206 -3.23 8.90 17.65
N TRP A 207 -3.23 9.52 16.48
CA TRP A 207 -2.03 10.16 15.92
C TRP A 207 -1.43 11.27 16.81
N SER A 208 -2.26 11.95 17.61
CA SER A 208 -1.83 12.91 18.64
C SER A 208 -0.87 12.26 19.65
N ASP A 209 -1.12 11.00 19.96
CA ASP A 209 -0.47 10.25 21.04
C ASP A 209 0.73 9.46 20.52
N VAL A 210 0.92 9.38 19.20
CA VAL A 210 2.09 8.75 18.58
C VAL A 210 3.29 9.69 18.69
N CYS A 211 4.28 9.34 19.53
CA CYS A 211 5.50 10.12 19.69
C CYS A 211 6.54 9.77 18.61
N LYS A 212 6.86 8.47 18.45
CA LYS A 212 7.92 8.02 17.55
C LYS A 212 7.70 6.58 17.09
N LEU A 213 8.06 6.32 15.84
CA LEU A 213 8.11 4.98 15.26
C LEU A 213 9.55 4.63 14.93
N LYS A 214 10.00 3.44 15.30
CA LYS A 214 11.35 2.92 14.98
C LYS A 214 11.28 1.47 14.57
N PHE A 215 12.34 0.99 13.97
CA PHE A 215 12.55 -0.44 13.82
C PHE A 215 14.04 -0.78 13.92
N GLU A 216 14.32 -2.01 14.34
CA GLU A 216 15.67 -2.59 14.43
C GLU A 216 15.58 -4.06 14.06
N GLY A 217 16.28 -4.47 12.98
CA GLY A 217 16.16 -5.82 12.44
C GLY A 217 14.71 -6.18 12.11
N LYS A 218 14.19 -7.20 12.80
CA LYS A 218 12.79 -7.69 12.68
C LYS A 218 11.83 -7.05 13.68
N THR A 219 12.30 -6.15 14.54
CA THR A 219 11.51 -5.59 15.64
C THR A 219 11.06 -4.17 15.33
N PHE A 220 9.76 -3.96 15.31
CA PHE A 220 9.10 -2.67 15.19
C PHE A 220 8.78 -2.12 16.59
N TYR A 221 9.20 -0.88 16.84
CA TYR A 221 8.92 -0.18 18.10
C TYR A 221 7.97 0.98 17.85
N PHE A 222 6.84 0.92 18.55
CA PHE A 222 5.89 1.99 18.64
C PHE A 222 6.07 2.70 19.98
N ILE A 223 6.32 4.00 19.97
CA ILE A 223 6.47 4.82 21.18
C ILE A 223 5.36 5.87 21.16
N GLY A 224 4.45 5.79 22.12
CA GLY A 224 3.33 6.72 22.25
C GLY A 224 3.04 7.08 23.69
N THR A 225 2.03 7.92 23.90
CA THR A 225 1.48 8.26 25.21
C THR A 225 0.19 7.48 25.44
N HIS A 226 0.08 6.81 26.58
CA HIS A 226 -1.14 6.18 27.05
C HIS A 226 -1.32 6.54 28.51
N GLU A 227 -2.48 7.09 28.90
CA GLU A 227 -2.75 7.56 30.27
C GLU A 227 -1.65 8.49 30.81
N GLU A 228 -1.23 9.47 30.00
CA GLU A 228 -0.18 10.45 30.32
C GLU A 228 1.24 9.86 30.55
N LYS A 229 1.42 8.54 30.40
CA LYS A 229 2.73 7.88 30.47
C LYS A 229 3.22 7.51 29.08
N ARG A 230 4.54 7.64 28.87
CA ARG A 230 5.18 7.14 27.64
C ARG A 230 5.20 5.62 27.69
N ALA A 231 4.51 5.00 26.75
CA ALA A 231 4.50 3.56 26.53
C ALA A 231 5.33 3.20 25.29
N THR A 232 6.07 2.10 25.38
CA THR A 232 6.79 1.52 24.24
C THR A 232 6.23 0.12 23.99
N LEU A 233 5.68 -0.10 22.80
CA LEU A 233 5.21 -1.40 22.33
C LEU A 233 6.23 -1.94 21.32
N ALA A 234 6.53 -3.24 21.43
CA ALA A 234 7.45 -3.93 20.54
C ALA A 234 6.73 -5.08 19.83
N PHE A 235 6.91 -5.17 18.52
CA PHE A 235 6.31 -6.18 17.66
C PHE A 235 7.36 -6.78 16.74
N HIS A 236 7.32 -8.09 16.53
CA HIS A 236 8.28 -8.83 15.73
C HIS A 236 7.67 -9.27 14.41
N THR A 237 8.27 -8.90 13.29
CA THR A 237 7.88 -9.34 11.94
C THR A 237 8.64 -10.62 11.54
N SER A 238 8.22 -11.27 10.45
CA SER A 238 8.91 -12.45 9.91
C SER A 238 10.31 -12.12 9.36
N THR A 239 10.44 -10.99 8.65
CA THR A 239 11.67 -10.55 7.99
C THR A 239 12.00 -9.08 8.28
N PRO A 240 13.27 -8.65 8.18
CA PRO A 240 13.65 -7.25 8.33
C PRO A 240 13.02 -6.36 7.25
N ALA A 241 12.85 -6.90 6.04
CA ALA A 241 12.17 -6.23 4.93
C ALA A 241 10.70 -5.90 5.28
N ALA A 242 9.96 -6.86 5.86
CA ALA A 242 8.61 -6.64 6.35
C ALA A 242 8.57 -5.58 7.45
N CYS A 243 9.54 -5.59 8.37
CA CYS A 243 9.65 -4.59 9.44
C CYS A 243 9.90 -3.18 8.91
N LYS A 244 10.81 -3.06 7.94
CA LYS A 244 11.12 -1.79 7.26
C LYS A 244 9.90 -1.27 6.49
N HIS A 245 9.16 -2.15 5.81
CA HIS A 245 7.92 -1.79 5.14
C HIS A 245 6.86 -1.28 6.11
N LEU A 246 6.59 -2.03 7.19
CA LEU A 246 5.68 -1.64 8.27
C LEU A 246 6.05 -0.26 8.84
N TRP A 247 7.34 -0.03 9.12
CA TRP A 247 7.82 1.26 9.62
C TRP A 247 7.59 2.39 8.62
N LYS A 248 7.88 2.19 7.33
CA LYS A 248 7.61 3.20 6.28
C LYS A 248 6.11 3.52 6.21
N CYS A 249 5.25 2.51 6.18
CA CYS A 249 3.80 2.69 6.19
C CYS A 249 3.35 3.50 7.41
N GLY A 250 3.88 3.20 8.60
CA GLY A 250 3.58 3.94 9.81
C GLY A 250 4.03 5.40 9.76
N VAL A 251 5.25 5.67 9.27
CA VAL A 251 5.78 7.04 9.13
C VAL A 251 4.98 7.84 8.10
N GLU A 252 4.60 7.24 6.98
CA GLU A 252 3.79 7.89 5.94
C GLU A 252 2.38 8.20 6.44
N ASN A 253 1.73 7.28 7.14
CA ASN A 253 0.40 7.51 7.70
C ASN A 253 0.45 8.55 8.83
N GLN A 254 1.47 8.52 9.68
CA GLN A 254 1.68 9.56 10.69
C GLN A 254 1.87 10.92 10.02
N ALA A 255 2.70 11.01 8.99
CA ALA A 255 2.90 12.22 8.21
C ALA A 255 1.58 12.76 7.64
N PHE A 256 0.81 11.90 6.97
CA PHE A 256 -0.42 12.27 6.29
C PHE A 256 -1.53 12.73 7.25
N TYR A 257 -1.79 11.99 8.34
CA TYR A 257 -2.93 12.29 9.22
C TYR A 257 -2.61 13.19 10.42
N LYS A 258 -1.36 13.19 10.92
CA LYS A 258 -1.00 13.93 12.15
C LYS A 258 -0.77 15.42 11.89
N TYR A 259 -0.07 15.76 10.81
CA TYR A 259 0.44 17.10 10.60
C TYR A 259 -0.57 18.01 9.92
N ALA A 260 -0.47 19.32 10.21
CA ALA A 260 -1.35 20.30 9.60
C ALA A 260 -0.86 20.74 8.22
N LYS A 261 0.46 20.74 8.02
CA LYS A 261 1.11 21.10 6.74
C LYS A 261 2.25 20.14 6.45
N SER A 262 2.47 19.84 5.17
CA SER A 262 3.57 18.98 4.72
C SER A 262 4.95 19.56 5.05
N SER A 263 5.07 20.89 5.12
CA SER A 263 6.30 21.60 5.49
C SER A 263 6.75 21.37 6.94
N GLN A 264 5.86 20.90 7.82
CA GLN A 264 6.21 20.58 9.22
C GLN A 264 6.92 19.22 9.36
N ILE A 265 6.88 18.39 8.32
CA ILE A 265 7.35 17.02 8.39
C ILE A 265 8.86 16.99 8.21
N LYS A 266 9.55 16.50 9.23
CA LYS A 266 11.00 16.27 9.22
C LYS A 266 11.32 14.85 8.72
N THR A 267 12.52 14.66 8.17
CA THR A 267 13.03 13.33 7.84
C THR A 267 13.09 12.46 9.10
N VAL A 268 12.52 11.26 9.04
CA VAL A 268 12.51 10.31 10.14
C VAL A 268 13.66 9.31 9.96
N SER A 269 14.42 9.08 11.03
CA SER A 269 15.49 8.07 11.08
C SER A 269 15.05 6.89 11.95
N SER A 270 15.26 5.66 11.46
CA SER A 270 15.02 4.43 12.21
C SER A 270 15.92 4.31 13.45
N SER A 271 17.14 4.83 13.35
CA SER A 271 18.21 4.72 14.36
C SER A 271 18.71 6.10 14.81
N LYS A 272 19.29 6.19 16.02
CA LYS A 272 19.95 7.41 16.51
C LYS A 272 21.40 7.56 16.02
N ILE A 273 22.01 6.48 15.53
CA ILE A 273 23.40 6.45 15.07
C ILE A 273 23.46 7.00 13.64
N PHE A 274 24.33 7.97 13.38
CA PHE A 274 24.35 8.80 12.16
C PHE A 274 24.65 8.06 10.84
N PHE A 275 24.99 6.77 10.88
CA PHE A 275 25.39 5.98 9.70
C PHE A 275 24.77 4.57 9.61
N LYS A 276 23.97 4.13 10.59
CA LYS A 276 23.41 2.75 10.64
C LYS A 276 21.88 2.70 10.66
N GLY A 277 21.23 3.68 10.02
CA GLY A 277 19.77 3.87 10.10
C GLY A 277 19.13 4.13 8.75
N SER A 278 17.97 3.51 8.51
CA SER A 278 17.11 3.88 7.40
C SER A 278 16.53 5.27 7.63
N ARG A 279 16.70 6.18 6.68
CA ARG A 279 16.08 7.50 6.66
C ARG A 279 14.91 7.50 5.70
N PHE A 280 13.82 8.14 6.09
CA PHE A 280 12.65 8.30 5.25
C PHE A 280 12.14 9.73 5.32
N ARG A 281 11.91 10.32 4.16
CA ARG A 281 11.30 11.64 4.02
C ARG A 281 9.97 11.49 3.30
N TYR A 282 8.91 11.89 3.99
CA TYR A 282 7.59 11.95 3.38
C TYR A 282 7.56 12.98 2.24
N SER A 283 6.85 12.65 1.18
CA SER A 283 6.63 13.51 0.02
C SER A 283 5.17 13.40 -0.41
N GLY A 284 4.50 14.54 -0.57
CA GLY A 284 3.06 14.64 -0.83
C GLY A 284 2.37 15.65 0.06
N LYS A 285 1.07 15.86 -0.16
CA LYS A 285 0.22 16.70 0.70
C LYS A 285 -0.29 15.91 1.90
N VAL A 286 -0.41 16.57 3.05
CA VAL A 286 -1.06 15.96 4.23
C VAL A 286 -2.59 16.02 4.10
N ALA A 287 -3.31 15.21 4.87
CA ALA A 287 -4.76 15.08 4.80
C ALA A 287 -5.50 16.43 4.83
N LYS A 288 -5.05 17.38 5.66
CA LYS A 288 -5.64 18.73 5.73
C LYS A 288 -5.45 19.52 4.43
N GLU A 289 -4.24 19.49 3.85
CA GLU A 289 -3.94 20.15 2.58
C GLU A 289 -4.71 19.51 1.41
N VAL A 290 -4.89 18.18 1.45
CA VAL A 290 -5.71 17.45 0.46
C VAL A 290 -7.18 17.86 0.58
N ALA A 291 -7.73 17.92 1.79
CA ALA A 291 -9.11 18.35 2.02
C ALA A 291 -9.33 19.81 1.58
N GLU A 292 -8.38 20.71 1.90
CA GLU A 292 -8.41 22.10 1.46
C GLU A 292 -8.34 22.22 -0.07
N ALA A 293 -7.47 21.45 -0.73
CA ALA A 293 -7.39 21.43 -2.19
C ALA A 293 -8.67 20.87 -2.82
N SER A 294 -9.22 19.79 -2.27
CA SER A 294 -10.47 19.17 -2.72
C SER A 294 -11.66 20.14 -2.62
N SER A 295 -11.75 20.90 -1.53
CA SER A 295 -12.82 21.90 -1.34
C SER A 295 -12.82 23.03 -2.39
N LYS A 296 -11.69 23.27 -3.04
CA LYS A 296 -11.50 24.32 -4.05
C LYS A 296 -11.75 23.83 -5.48
N ILE A 297 -12.05 22.55 -5.68
CA ILE A 297 -12.32 22.00 -7.01
C ILE A 297 -13.61 22.61 -7.56
N GLN A 298 -13.48 23.33 -8.68
CA GLN A 298 -14.57 23.91 -9.45
C GLN A 298 -14.42 23.44 -10.90
N ARG A 299 -15.04 22.31 -11.21
CA ARG A 299 -15.16 21.76 -12.56
C ARG A 299 -16.38 20.87 -12.64
N GLU A 300 -16.79 20.55 -13.87
CA GLU A 300 -17.77 19.49 -14.10
C GLU A 300 -17.16 18.12 -13.73
N PRO A 301 -17.93 17.24 -13.05
CA PRO A 301 -17.47 15.89 -12.76
C PRO A 301 -17.11 15.15 -14.05
N PRO A 302 -16.00 14.40 -14.08
CA PRO A 302 -15.66 13.58 -15.23
C PRO A 302 -16.67 12.42 -15.37
N GLU A 303 -16.84 11.93 -16.60
CA GLU A 303 -17.65 10.76 -16.85
C GLU A 303 -17.01 9.50 -16.25
N ILE A 304 -17.80 8.74 -15.49
CA ILE A 304 -17.34 7.53 -14.82
C ILE A 304 -17.86 6.33 -15.59
N HIS A 305 -16.94 5.63 -16.24
CA HIS A 305 -17.21 4.36 -16.90
C HIS A 305 -17.30 3.26 -15.84
N ARG A 306 -18.53 3.00 -15.38
CA ARG A 306 -18.86 1.86 -14.52
C ARG A 306 -18.94 0.62 -15.39
N VAL A 307 -18.19 -0.42 -15.02
CA VAL A 307 -18.24 -1.68 -15.74
C VAL A 307 -19.05 -2.67 -14.90
N ASN A 308 -20.27 -2.95 -15.33
CA ASN A 308 -21.18 -3.83 -14.60
C ASN A 308 -20.84 -5.30 -14.87
N VAL A 309 -20.91 -6.13 -13.83
CA VAL A 309 -20.61 -7.58 -13.92
C VAL A 309 -21.53 -8.32 -14.91
N THR A 310 -22.75 -7.82 -15.15
CA THR A 310 -23.78 -8.47 -16.00
C THR A 310 -23.46 -8.56 -17.49
N GLN A 311 -22.49 -7.78 -18.01
CA GLN A 311 -22.02 -7.94 -19.40
C GLN A 311 -21.05 -9.12 -19.59
N SER A 312 -20.64 -9.78 -18.49
CA SER A 312 -19.78 -10.96 -18.52
C SER A 312 -20.59 -12.21 -18.12
N ARG A 313 -21.33 -12.77 -19.08
CA ARG A 313 -22.07 -14.06 -18.93
C ARG A 313 -21.16 -15.30 -18.96
N SER A 314 -19.87 -15.15 -18.63
CA SER A 314 -18.99 -16.29 -18.35
C SER A 314 -18.49 -16.19 -16.91
N SER A 315 -18.81 -17.24 -16.15
CA SER A 315 -18.72 -17.34 -14.70
C SER A 315 -17.33 -17.03 -14.12
N HIS A 316 -17.35 -16.57 -12.86
CA HIS A 316 -16.20 -16.40 -11.96
C HIS A 316 -15.13 -15.40 -12.41
N SER A 317 -15.44 -14.10 -12.39
CA SER A 317 -14.33 -13.13 -12.27
C SER A 317 -14.76 -11.75 -11.81
N LEU A 318 -14.67 -11.51 -10.49
CA LEU A 318 -14.35 -10.18 -9.96
C LEU A 318 -13.01 -9.64 -10.48
N ASN A 319 -12.29 -10.42 -11.29
CA ASN A 319 -10.93 -10.10 -11.66
C ASN A 319 -10.80 -9.35 -12.98
N LYS A 320 -11.82 -9.10 -13.83
CA LYS A 320 -11.53 -8.70 -15.23
C LYS A 320 -10.97 -7.29 -15.58
N GLN A 321 -10.82 -6.30 -14.69
CA GLN A 321 -10.73 -4.90 -15.16
C GLN A 321 -9.74 -3.92 -14.50
N LEU A 322 -8.50 -4.33 -14.18
CA LEU A 322 -7.44 -3.34 -13.88
C LEU A 322 -6.14 -3.52 -14.69
N ILE A 323 -6.20 -4.24 -15.82
CA ILE A 323 -5.05 -4.33 -16.73
C ILE A 323 -5.13 -3.15 -17.70
N ILE A 324 -4.32 -2.14 -17.42
CA ILE A 324 -4.01 -1.09 -18.39
C ILE A 324 -2.97 -1.68 -19.35
N ASN A 325 -3.41 -2.11 -20.53
CA ASN A 325 -2.50 -2.41 -21.63
C ASN A 325 -1.86 -1.08 -22.08
N MET A 326 -0.56 -0.93 -21.85
CA MET A 326 0.21 0.24 -22.28
C MET A 326 0.79 -0.02 -23.66
N GLU A 327 0.12 0.52 -24.67
CA GLU A 327 0.67 0.63 -26.02
C GLU A 327 1.65 1.82 -26.07
N PRO A 328 2.84 1.70 -26.70
CA PRO A 328 3.78 2.81 -26.79
C PRO A 328 3.30 3.85 -27.82
N LEU A 329 3.02 5.08 -27.38
CA LEU A 329 2.72 6.20 -28.28
C LEU A 329 3.94 6.55 -29.13
N GLN A 330 3.81 6.43 -30.46
CA GLN A 330 4.76 7.01 -31.43
C GLN A 330 4.35 8.46 -31.82
N PRO A 331 5.30 9.32 -32.23
CA PRO A 331 5.03 10.74 -32.49
C PRO A 331 4.24 10.98 -33.77
N LEU A 332 3.24 11.87 -33.69
CA LEU A 332 2.43 12.38 -34.81
C LEU A 332 3.27 13.19 -35.81
N LEU A 333 3.03 13.00 -37.11
CA LEU A 333 3.16 13.99 -38.21
C LEU A 333 2.61 13.39 -39.55
N PRO A 334 2.24 14.21 -40.55
CA PRO A 334 0.90 14.73 -40.83
C PRO A 334 0.13 14.01 -41.97
N SER A 335 -1.15 14.39 -42.09
CA SER A 335 -2.21 13.90 -42.97
C SER A 335 -1.96 13.95 -44.49
N SER A 336 -2.53 12.97 -45.21
CA SER A 336 -3.01 13.12 -46.59
C SER A 336 -4.37 12.44 -46.80
N THR A 337 -5.32 13.27 -47.22
CA THR A 337 -6.63 13.07 -47.90
C THR A 337 -6.47 12.11 -49.12
N GLU A 338 -7.42 11.27 -49.61
CA GLU A 338 -8.83 11.40 -50.04
C GLU A 338 -9.51 10.02 -50.28
N GLN A 339 -10.85 9.96 -50.09
CA GLN A 339 -11.96 9.32 -50.88
C GLN A 339 -11.87 7.83 -51.30
N GLU A 340 -12.91 6.98 -51.41
CA GLU A 340 -14.33 7.11 -51.85
C GLU A 340 -15.07 5.78 -51.49
N GLU A 341 -16.24 5.82 -50.85
CA GLU A 341 -17.60 5.44 -51.36
C GLU A 341 -18.05 3.95 -51.36
N VAL A 342 -19.30 3.76 -50.89
CA VAL A 342 -20.14 2.55 -50.86
C VAL A 342 -21.38 2.83 -51.73
N PRO A 343 -22.05 1.80 -52.29
CA PRO A 343 -23.52 1.81 -52.17
C PRO A 343 -24.19 0.46 -51.88
N LEU A 344 -25.14 0.55 -50.93
CA LEU A 344 -26.52 0.01 -50.82
C LEU A 344 -27.00 -1.21 -51.65
N GLY A 345 -27.83 -2.05 -51.01
CA GLY A 345 -28.80 -2.94 -51.69
C GLY A 345 -29.68 -3.77 -50.74
N GLU A 346 -30.99 -3.52 -50.77
CA GLU A 346 -32.09 -4.10 -49.98
C GLU A 346 -32.45 -5.57 -50.31
N GLY A 347 -33.20 -6.24 -49.42
CA GLY A 347 -34.10 -7.33 -49.82
C GLY A 347 -34.48 -8.38 -48.75
N VAL A 348 -35.68 -8.26 -48.19
CA VAL A 348 -36.45 -9.30 -47.46
C VAL A 348 -37.57 -9.76 -48.44
N PRO A 349 -37.94 -11.05 -48.59
CA PRO A 349 -38.93 -11.68 -47.68
C PRO A 349 -38.92 -13.22 -47.49
N LEU A 350 -39.43 -13.62 -46.31
CA LEU A 350 -40.00 -14.92 -45.90
C LEU A 350 -41.24 -15.30 -46.77
N PRO A 351 -41.73 -16.58 -46.84
CA PRO A 351 -42.52 -17.16 -45.72
C PRO A 351 -42.79 -18.71 -45.64
N LYS A 352 -43.49 -19.10 -44.54
CA LYS A 352 -44.38 -20.29 -44.29
C LYS A 352 -43.74 -21.63 -43.87
N VAL A 353 -44.34 -22.55 -43.08
CA VAL A 353 -45.34 -22.68 -41.98
C VAL A 353 -45.63 -24.20 -41.86
N ASN A 354 -45.72 -24.77 -40.64
CA ASN A 354 -46.57 -25.91 -40.18
C ASN A 354 -45.97 -26.49 -38.87
N VAL A 355 -46.53 -26.34 -37.66
CA VAL A 355 -47.77 -26.89 -37.02
C VAL A 355 -47.78 -28.42 -36.90
N SER A 356 -47.72 -28.94 -35.66
CA SER A 356 -48.67 -29.89 -35.03
C SER A 356 -48.21 -30.34 -33.62
N ALA A 357 -49.08 -30.18 -32.61
CA ALA A 357 -49.11 -30.85 -31.30
C ALA A 357 -50.38 -31.77 -31.25
N PRO A 358 -51.03 -32.19 -30.13
CA PRO A 358 -50.69 -32.22 -28.68
C PRO A 358 -51.25 -33.46 -27.87
N LEU A 359 -51.39 -33.34 -26.51
CA LEU A 359 -52.47 -33.81 -25.57
C LEU A 359 -52.24 -35.11 -24.68
N ILE A 360 -52.56 -35.29 -23.35
CA ILE A 360 -53.44 -34.67 -22.28
C ILE A 360 -53.07 -35.12 -20.81
N ALA A 361 -53.24 -34.19 -19.82
CA ALA A 361 -53.75 -34.17 -18.40
C ALA A 361 -53.51 -35.32 -17.35
N SER A 362 -53.75 -35.20 -16.02
CA SER A 362 -54.63 -34.35 -15.16
C SER A 362 -54.26 -34.43 -13.64
N SER A 363 -54.85 -33.53 -12.83
CA SER A 363 -55.03 -33.54 -11.33
C SER A 363 -56.56 -33.64 -11.03
N PRO A 364 -57.17 -33.79 -9.80
CA PRO A 364 -56.92 -32.98 -8.56
C PRO A 364 -57.41 -33.49 -7.12
N VAL A 365 -57.13 -32.69 -6.04
CA VAL A 365 -57.99 -32.23 -4.87
C VAL A 365 -58.19 -32.96 -3.47
N LYS A 366 -57.94 -32.17 -2.37
CA LYS A 366 -58.51 -32.00 -0.95
C LYS A 366 -58.51 -33.14 0.12
N GLU A 367 -58.54 -32.98 1.47
CA GLU A 367 -58.63 -31.90 2.52
C GLU A 367 -58.28 -32.52 3.92
N ALA A 368 -57.81 -31.75 4.93
CA ALA A 368 -58.21 -31.81 6.38
C ALA A 368 -57.29 -30.98 7.33
N GLN A 369 -57.91 -30.27 8.27
CA GLN A 369 -57.34 -29.42 9.35
C GLN A 369 -57.07 -30.21 10.63
N GLU A 370 -56.08 -29.79 11.44
CA GLU A 370 -56.13 -29.90 12.91
C GLU A 370 -55.28 -28.79 13.58
N TYR A 371 -55.82 -28.22 14.66
CA TYR A 371 -55.29 -27.09 15.45
C TYR A 371 -54.28 -27.56 16.52
N THR A 372 -53.19 -26.83 16.74
CA THR A 372 -52.49 -26.76 18.04
C THR A 372 -51.74 -25.43 18.21
N ASP A 373 -51.94 -24.78 19.35
CA ASP A 373 -51.38 -23.48 19.78
C ASP A 373 -49.84 -23.51 20.06
N PRO A 374 -49.17 -22.35 20.16
CA PRO A 374 -47.72 -22.22 19.91
C PRO A 374 -46.85 -22.38 21.17
N PRO A 375 -45.57 -22.79 21.04
CA PRO A 375 -44.56 -22.51 22.05
C PRO A 375 -43.92 -21.15 21.79
N ARG A 376 -43.90 -20.35 22.86
CA ARG A 376 -43.11 -19.14 23.10
C ARG A 376 -41.86 -19.02 22.23
N GLU A 377 -41.76 -17.92 21.48
CA GLU A 377 -40.50 -17.43 20.91
C GLU A 377 -39.55 -17.12 22.08
N GLU A 378 -38.65 -18.05 22.37
CA GLU A 378 -37.39 -17.69 23.00
C GLU A 378 -36.65 -16.79 22.03
N ALA A 379 -36.40 -15.55 22.48
CA ALA A 379 -35.53 -14.62 21.78
C ALA A 379 -34.14 -15.26 21.65
N ASP A 380 -33.89 -15.85 20.49
CA ASP A 380 -32.61 -16.38 20.08
C ASP A 380 -31.60 -15.21 20.03
N LYS A 381 -30.94 -14.94 21.15
CA LYS A 381 -29.73 -14.12 21.21
C LYS A 381 -28.59 -14.91 20.60
N ILE A 382 -28.63 -15.03 19.27
CA ILE A 382 -27.53 -15.57 18.49
C ILE A 382 -26.37 -14.59 18.64
N LYS A 383 -25.28 -15.05 19.26
CA LYS A 383 -23.97 -14.39 19.15
C LYS A 383 -23.55 -14.49 17.68
N GLU A 384 -23.84 -13.46 16.92
CA GLU A 384 -23.35 -13.35 15.55
C GLU A 384 -21.85 -13.04 15.60
N ASP A 385 -21.03 -14.03 15.27
CA ASP A 385 -19.59 -13.84 15.18
C ASP A 385 -19.26 -12.95 13.97
N PRO A 386 -18.46 -11.88 14.14
CA PRO A 386 -18.01 -11.05 13.03
C PRO A 386 -17.28 -11.87 11.97
N LEU A 387 -17.47 -11.54 10.69
CA LEU A 387 -16.77 -12.17 9.57
C LEU A 387 -15.26 -12.01 9.74
N ALA A 388 -14.56 -13.07 10.16
CA ALA A 388 -13.20 -12.99 10.72
C ALA A 388 -12.07 -12.66 9.72
N ILE A 389 -11.08 -11.88 10.15
CA ILE A 389 -9.76 -11.82 9.52
C ILE A 389 -8.97 -13.03 10.03
N SER A 390 -9.05 -14.16 9.32
CA SER A 390 -8.23 -15.34 9.63
C SER A 390 -6.83 -15.19 9.04
N GLU A 391 -5.80 -15.71 9.72
CA GLU A 391 -4.44 -15.88 9.16
C GLU A 391 -4.45 -16.66 7.84
N LEU A 392 -5.39 -17.61 7.69
CA LEU A 392 -5.59 -18.36 6.44
C LEU A 392 -6.20 -17.50 5.33
N ALA A 393 -7.02 -16.51 5.68
CA ALA A 393 -7.66 -15.62 4.71
C ALA A 393 -6.72 -14.49 4.27
N TYR A 394 -5.83 -14.05 5.17
CA TYR A 394 -4.94 -12.94 4.90
C TYR A 394 -3.60 -13.38 4.31
N ASN A 395 -3.54 -13.46 2.98
CA ASN A 395 -2.29 -13.69 2.26
C ASN A 395 -1.73 -12.36 1.68
N PRO A 396 -0.48 -11.96 2.01
CA PRO A 396 0.25 -10.87 1.37
C PRO A 396 0.12 -10.87 -0.15
N SER A 397 0.26 -12.02 -0.80
CA SER A 397 0.19 -12.18 -2.25
C SER A 397 -1.24 -12.15 -2.81
N ALA A 398 -2.27 -12.61 -2.07
CA ALA A 398 -3.66 -12.59 -2.57
C ALA A 398 -4.19 -11.17 -2.81
N SER A 399 -3.62 -10.17 -2.12
CA SER A 399 -3.97 -8.78 -2.34
C SER A 399 -3.42 -8.21 -3.67
N LEU A 400 -2.50 -8.91 -4.33
CA LEU A 400 -2.00 -8.54 -5.65
C LEU A 400 -2.87 -8.99 -6.80
N LEU A 401 -3.66 -10.07 -6.63
CA LEU A 401 -4.23 -10.81 -7.75
C LEU A 401 -4.78 -9.85 -8.80
N PRO A 402 -4.09 -9.70 -9.94
CA PRO A 402 -4.65 -9.09 -11.12
C PRO A 402 -5.62 -10.09 -11.76
N THR A 403 -6.45 -9.60 -12.67
CA THR A 403 -7.15 -10.40 -13.68
C THR A 403 -6.30 -11.60 -14.12
N PRO A 404 -6.79 -12.86 -14.04
CA PRO A 404 -6.30 -13.92 -14.92
C PRO A 404 -6.59 -13.44 -16.34
N VAL A 405 -5.54 -13.12 -17.08
CA VAL A 405 -5.61 -12.90 -18.53
C VAL A 405 -5.61 -14.28 -19.14
N ASP A 406 -6.55 -14.56 -20.04
CA ASP A 406 -6.42 -15.73 -20.90
C ASP A 406 -5.15 -15.51 -21.74
N ASP A 407 -4.16 -16.40 -21.57
CA ASP A 407 -2.84 -16.34 -22.24
C ASP A 407 -2.93 -16.38 -23.78
N ASP A 408 -4.12 -16.69 -24.32
CA ASP A 408 -4.38 -16.86 -25.75
C ASP A 408 -4.37 -15.54 -26.55
N GLU A 409 -4.55 -14.37 -25.93
CA GLU A 409 -4.43 -13.08 -26.64
C GLU A 409 -3.01 -12.48 -26.59
N VAL A 410 -2.19 -12.84 -25.61
CA VAL A 410 -0.81 -12.30 -25.44
C VAL A 410 0.19 -13.02 -26.35
N ASN A 411 -0.08 -14.26 -26.74
CA ASN A 411 0.79 -15.06 -27.59
C ASN A 411 0.93 -14.57 -29.04
N THR A 412 0.14 -13.57 -29.49
CA THR A 412 0.24 -13.05 -30.87
C THR A 412 1.12 -11.80 -31.01
N LEU A 413 1.63 -11.25 -29.91
CA LEU A 413 2.40 -9.98 -29.91
C LEU A 413 3.91 -10.13 -29.73
N PHE A 414 4.41 -11.33 -29.42
CA PHE A 414 5.84 -11.57 -29.16
C PHE A 414 6.37 -12.84 -29.83
N ASP A 415 6.11 -13.02 -31.13
CA ASP A 415 6.79 -14.04 -31.91
C ASP A 415 8.00 -13.45 -32.68
N CYS A 416 9.19 -13.67 -32.12
CA CYS A 416 10.39 -13.93 -32.93
C CYS A 416 11.44 -14.74 -32.14
N PRO A 417 12.18 -15.65 -32.79
CA PRO A 417 12.38 -16.99 -32.23
C PRO A 417 13.78 -17.26 -31.68
N SER A 418 13.82 -18.34 -30.88
CA SER A 418 14.94 -19.26 -30.58
C SER A 418 15.89 -18.92 -29.43
N ARG A 419 15.85 -19.74 -28.36
CA ARG A 419 16.77 -20.90 -28.20
C ARG A 419 16.49 -21.71 -26.92
N LEU A 420 16.12 -22.97 -27.17
CA LEU A 420 16.52 -24.20 -26.48
C LEU A 420 16.55 -24.19 -24.94
N GLU A 421 15.49 -24.80 -24.41
CA GLU A 421 15.43 -25.47 -23.11
C GLU A 421 16.61 -26.43 -22.91
N LEU A 422 17.15 -26.44 -21.70
CA LEU A 422 17.76 -27.62 -21.12
C LEU A 422 17.24 -27.73 -19.69
N GLU A 423 16.30 -28.66 -19.49
CA GLU A 423 15.90 -29.15 -18.18
C GLU A 423 17.12 -29.70 -17.43
N ARG A 424 17.25 -29.39 -16.12
CA ARG A 424 17.91 -30.29 -15.18
C ARG A 424 17.44 -30.07 -13.74
N GLU A 425 16.99 -31.19 -13.20
CA GLU A 425 16.59 -31.59 -11.85
C GLU A 425 17.13 -30.82 -10.63
N ASP A 426 16.23 -30.75 -9.65
CA ASP A 426 16.40 -30.41 -8.25
C ASP A 426 17.55 -31.18 -7.57
N THR A 427 18.57 -30.46 -7.09
CA THR A 427 19.26 -30.79 -5.84
C THR A 427 20.04 -29.55 -5.38
N ASP A 428 19.78 -29.07 -4.16
CA ASP A 428 20.71 -28.42 -3.21
C ASP A 428 20.03 -27.37 -2.33
N SER A 429 19.14 -27.85 -1.46
CA SER A 429 18.65 -27.11 -0.30
C SER A 429 19.70 -27.16 0.84
N PHE A 430 20.85 -26.49 0.69
CA PHE A 430 21.69 -26.11 1.83
C PHE A 430 22.69 -24.97 1.57
N GLU A 431 22.81 -24.43 0.35
CA GLU A 431 23.71 -23.29 0.06
C GLU A 431 23.02 -21.92 0.15
N GLU A 432 21.69 -21.86 0.29
CA GLU A 432 20.91 -20.60 0.26
C GLU A 432 20.97 -19.75 1.55
N LEU A 433 21.53 -20.29 2.65
CA LEU A 433 21.70 -19.55 3.90
C LEU A 433 23.01 -18.76 3.97
N GLU A 434 24.04 -19.13 3.20
CA GLU A 434 25.29 -18.36 3.08
C GLU A 434 25.20 -17.25 2.02
N ALA A 435 24.24 -17.35 1.10
CA ALA A 435 23.98 -16.33 0.09
C ALA A 435 23.44 -15.01 0.70
N ASP A 436 22.75 -15.05 1.84
CA ASP A 436 22.17 -13.86 2.50
C ASP A 436 23.23 -13.05 3.28
N GLU A 437 24.21 -13.71 3.90
CA GLU A 437 25.34 -13.04 4.56
C GLU A 437 26.28 -12.43 3.52
N ASN A 438 26.52 -13.15 2.42
CA ASN A 438 27.27 -12.64 1.28
C ASN A 438 26.53 -11.51 0.55
N ALA A 439 25.20 -11.55 0.41
CA ALA A 439 24.44 -10.45 -0.20
C ALA A 439 24.45 -9.17 0.65
N PHE A 440 24.45 -9.31 1.98
CA PHE A 440 24.63 -8.16 2.90
C PHE A 440 26.04 -7.58 2.81
N LEU A 441 27.08 -8.44 2.81
CA LEU A 441 28.47 -8.02 2.64
C LEU A 441 28.72 -7.40 1.26
N MET A 442 28.09 -7.92 0.20
CA MET A 442 28.18 -7.36 -1.16
C MET A 442 27.49 -6.00 -1.27
N ALA A 443 26.38 -5.77 -0.56
CA ALA A 443 25.73 -4.47 -0.48
C ALA A 443 26.57 -3.45 0.32
N GLU A 444 27.25 -3.89 1.38
CA GLU A 444 28.20 -3.06 2.13
C GLU A 444 29.47 -2.78 1.30
N GLU A 445 29.95 -3.75 0.52
CA GLU A 445 31.06 -3.59 -0.43
C GLU A 445 30.68 -2.67 -1.62
N GLU A 446 29.41 -2.69 -2.06
CA GLU A 446 28.90 -1.81 -3.11
C GLU A 446 28.75 -0.37 -2.62
N GLU A 447 28.25 -0.14 -1.39
CA GLU A 447 28.30 1.19 -0.74
C GLU A 447 29.75 1.65 -0.48
N MET A 448 30.65 0.74 -0.09
CA MET A 448 32.08 1.04 0.10
C MET A 448 32.79 1.32 -1.23
N LYS A 449 32.37 0.69 -2.34
CA LYS A 449 32.83 0.97 -3.71
C LYS A 449 32.29 2.28 -4.25
N GLU A 450 31.03 2.64 -3.97
CA GLU A 450 30.50 3.97 -4.30
C GLU A 450 31.24 5.06 -3.50
N ALA A 451 31.54 4.81 -2.22
CA ALA A 451 32.37 5.69 -1.40
C ALA A 451 33.82 5.76 -1.91
N HIS A 452 34.43 4.64 -2.30
CA HIS A 452 35.75 4.61 -2.92
C HIS A 452 35.77 5.25 -4.31
N GLN A 453 34.71 5.15 -5.11
CA GLN A 453 34.57 5.86 -6.38
C GLN A 453 34.39 7.36 -6.16
N ALA A 454 33.63 7.78 -5.15
CA ALA A 454 33.49 9.19 -4.78
C ALA A 454 34.81 9.75 -4.23
N LEU A 455 35.55 8.96 -3.42
CA LEU A 455 36.88 9.32 -2.92
C LEU A 455 37.93 9.29 -4.05
N SER A 456 37.85 8.35 -4.97
CA SER A 456 38.68 8.27 -6.18
C SER A 456 38.41 9.44 -7.14
N TRP A 457 37.15 9.85 -7.30
CA TRP A 457 36.78 11.07 -8.01
C TRP A 457 37.33 12.31 -7.29
N SER A 458 37.25 12.37 -5.96
CA SER A 458 37.83 13.47 -5.20
C SER A 458 39.37 13.51 -5.30
N TYR A 459 40.02 12.35 -5.28
CA TYR A 459 41.47 12.19 -5.47
C TYR A 459 41.88 12.52 -6.91
N SER A 460 41.09 12.10 -7.90
CA SER A 460 41.30 12.43 -9.31
C SER A 460 41.13 13.93 -9.56
N ILE A 461 40.23 14.63 -8.88
CA ILE A 461 40.11 16.10 -8.94
C ILE A 461 41.32 16.76 -8.27
N LEU A 462 41.86 16.18 -7.18
CA LEU A 462 43.08 16.63 -6.51
C LEU A 462 44.35 16.39 -7.34
N THR A 463 44.39 15.36 -8.19
CA THR A 463 45.56 15.00 -9.01
C THR A 463 45.45 15.38 -10.48
N CYS A 464 44.27 15.83 -10.95
CA CYS A 464 44.08 16.24 -12.34
C CYS A 464 44.70 17.60 -12.62
N HIS A 465 45.73 17.61 -13.46
CA HIS A 465 46.25 18.80 -14.12
C HIS A 465 45.27 19.26 -15.23
N ILE A 466 44.03 19.62 -14.86
CA ILE A 466 43.09 20.29 -15.77
C ILE A 466 43.53 21.75 -15.85
N TYR A 467 43.54 22.35 -17.04
CA TYR A 467 43.82 23.77 -17.26
C TYR A 467 42.75 24.64 -16.57
N THR A 468 42.85 24.77 -15.25
CA THR A 468 42.00 25.62 -14.43
C THR A 468 42.68 26.96 -14.19
N ASN A 469 41.89 28.02 -14.19
CA ASN A 469 42.33 29.39 -13.90
C ASN A 469 43.13 29.41 -12.58
N PRO A 470 44.33 30.02 -12.49
CA PRO A 470 45.21 29.98 -11.32
C PRO A 470 44.53 30.40 -9.99
N LEU A 471 43.46 31.18 -10.05
CA LEU A 471 42.62 31.52 -8.90
C LEU A 471 41.87 30.33 -8.31
N VAL A 472 41.32 29.45 -9.15
CA VAL A 472 40.54 28.27 -8.72
C VAL A 472 41.46 27.23 -8.10
N GLU A 473 42.67 27.10 -8.62
CA GLU A 473 43.69 26.21 -8.08
C GLU A 473 44.23 26.70 -6.73
N SER A 474 44.39 28.02 -6.55
CA SER A 474 44.75 28.60 -5.26
C SER A 474 43.63 28.40 -4.24
N LEU A 475 42.37 28.60 -4.63
CA LEU A 475 41.20 28.39 -3.77
C LEU A 475 41.00 26.92 -3.40
N SER A 476 41.20 25.98 -4.34
CA SER A 476 41.08 24.56 -4.06
C SER A 476 42.18 24.08 -3.12
N ARG A 477 43.43 24.52 -3.31
CA ARG A 477 44.54 24.24 -2.39
C ARG A 477 44.26 24.83 -1.00
N LEU A 478 43.74 26.05 -0.92
CA LEU A 478 43.37 26.67 0.36
C LEU A 478 42.24 25.92 1.06
N LEU A 479 41.22 25.47 0.32
CA LEU A 479 40.11 24.67 0.86
C LEU A 479 40.60 23.31 1.38
N VAL A 480 41.47 22.63 0.64
CA VAL A 480 42.03 21.33 1.02
C VAL A 480 42.90 21.47 2.26
N VAL A 481 43.75 22.51 2.32
CA VAL A 481 44.56 22.81 3.51
C VAL A 481 43.65 23.18 4.69
N GLY A 482 42.60 23.97 4.47
CA GLY A 482 41.64 24.34 5.51
C GLY A 482 40.87 23.14 6.07
N LEU A 483 40.40 22.24 5.19
CA LEU A 483 39.73 20.99 5.58
C LEU A 483 40.70 20.04 6.28
N GLY A 484 41.94 19.92 5.79
CA GLY A 484 42.99 19.13 6.43
C GLY A 484 43.31 19.64 7.84
N LEU A 485 43.53 20.95 7.99
CA LEU A 485 43.74 21.57 9.30
C LEU A 485 42.55 21.36 10.23
N LEU A 486 41.32 21.51 9.74
CA LEU A 486 40.12 21.27 10.53
C LEU A 486 40.05 19.81 11.01
N LEU A 487 40.40 18.84 10.17
CA LEU A 487 40.42 17.42 10.52
C LEU A 487 41.45 17.07 11.60
N PHE A 488 42.51 17.86 11.79
CA PHE A 488 43.48 17.66 12.86
C PHE A 488 43.19 18.51 14.10
N VAL A 489 42.89 19.80 13.91
CA VAL A 489 42.68 20.77 15.00
C VAL A 489 41.40 20.46 15.77
N PHE A 490 40.33 20.04 15.08
CA PHE A 490 39.05 19.77 15.74
C PHE A 490 39.12 18.56 16.71
N PRO A 491 39.68 17.39 16.33
CA PRO A 491 39.91 16.31 17.28
C PRO A 491 40.86 16.69 18.42
N LEU A 492 41.94 17.43 18.13
CA LEU A 492 42.87 17.93 19.15
C LEU A 492 42.14 18.83 20.17
N LEU A 493 41.27 19.72 19.70
CA LEU A 493 40.45 20.60 20.55
C LEU A 493 39.48 19.79 21.41
N LEU A 494 38.84 18.76 20.85
CA LEU A 494 37.96 17.86 21.63
C LEU A 494 38.73 17.09 22.70
N LEU A 495 39.95 16.64 22.38
CA LEU A 495 40.84 15.95 23.32
C LEU A 495 41.31 16.90 24.44
N LEU A 496 41.58 18.15 24.11
CA LEU A 496 41.89 19.21 25.07
C LEU A 496 40.68 19.56 25.95
N LEU A 497 39.48 19.63 25.36
CA LEU A 497 38.22 19.84 26.07
C LEU A 497 37.86 18.65 26.96
N GLU A 498 38.35 17.44 26.70
CA GLU A 498 38.18 16.28 27.59
C GLU A 498 39.30 16.16 28.64
N SER A 499 40.48 16.71 28.36
CA SER A 499 41.62 16.65 29.28
C SER A 499 41.33 17.42 30.59
N GLY A 500 41.73 16.90 31.75
CA GLY A 500 41.57 17.58 33.04
C GLY A 500 42.40 18.85 33.24
N ILE A 501 42.77 19.54 32.17
CA ILE A 501 43.58 20.75 32.19
C ILE A 501 42.70 21.93 32.64
N ASP A 502 43.08 22.56 33.74
CA ASP A 502 42.43 23.74 34.31
C ASP A 502 42.88 25.04 33.60
N LEU A 503 42.42 25.21 32.36
CA LEU A 503 42.46 26.50 31.66
C LEU A 503 41.07 27.15 31.74
N SER A 504 40.99 28.37 32.25
CA SER A 504 39.72 29.10 32.49
C SER A 504 38.80 29.12 31.27
N PHE A 505 39.36 29.32 30.08
CA PHE A 505 38.63 29.32 28.81
C PHE A 505 37.99 27.96 28.45
N LEU A 506 38.67 26.84 28.73
CA LEU A 506 38.12 25.50 28.43
C LEU A 506 37.00 25.14 29.40
N CYS A 507 37.10 25.58 30.66
CA CYS A 507 36.06 25.41 31.65
C CYS A 507 34.78 26.18 31.27
N GLU A 508 34.92 27.40 30.75
CA GLU A 508 33.79 28.17 30.22
C GLU A 508 33.12 27.44 29.04
N ILE A 509 33.89 26.91 28.08
CA ILE A 509 33.33 26.15 26.96
C ILE A 509 32.60 24.89 27.42
N ARG A 510 33.16 24.15 28.39
CA ARG A 510 32.53 22.94 28.95
C ARG A 510 31.16 23.20 29.56
N GLN A 511 30.95 24.39 30.13
CA GLN A 511 29.72 24.79 30.80
C GLN A 511 28.66 25.37 29.85
N THR A 512 28.97 25.51 28.56
CA THR A 512 27.98 25.96 27.57
C THR A 512 26.97 24.84 27.28
N PRO A 513 25.65 25.14 27.26
CA PRO A 513 24.62 24.14 27.00
C PRO A 513 24.76 23.52 25.60
N GLU A 514 25.31 24.25 24.64
CA GLU A 514 25.60 23.77 23.29
C GLU A 514 26.70 22.70 23.30
N PHE A 515 27.75 22.88 24.12
CA PHE A 515 28.82 21.90 24.26
C PHE A 515 28.34 20.66 25.02
N GLU A 516 27.59 20.81 26.11
CA GLU A 516 27.03 19.65 26.82
C GLU A 516 26.11 18.81 25.92
N GLN A 517 25.22 19.47 25.16
CA GLN A 517 24.36 18.77 24.21
C GLN A 517 25.18 18.06 23.13
N PHE A 518 26.16 18.76 22.53
CA PHE A 518 27.03 18.15 21.52
C PHE A 518 27.83 16.96 22.09
N HIS A 519 28.37 17.12 23.30
CA HIS A 519 29.21 16.15 23.97
C HIS A 519 28.43 14.85 24.25
N TYR A 520 27.26 14.95 24.88
CA TYR A 520 26.45 13.78 25.23
C TYR A 520 25.68 13.17 24.04
N GLU A 521 25.14 13.98 23.13
CA GLU A 521 24.33 13.44 22.02
C GLU A 521 25.18 12.89 20.86
N TYR A 522 26.39 13.42 20.64
CA TYR A 522 27.18 13.12 19.43
C TYR A 522 28.59 12.62 19.75
N TYR A 523 29.34 13.28 20.64
CA TYR A 523 30.75 12.95 20.88
C TYR A 523 30.95 11.64 21.66
N CYS A 524 30.27 11.43 22.79
CA CYS A 524 30.41 10.19 23.57
C CYS A 524 30.03 8.94 22.77
N PRO A 525 28.90 8.90 22.03
CA PRO A 525 28.58 7.76 21.17
C PRO A 525 29.60 7.53 20.05
N LEU A 526 30.16 8.61 19.47
CA LEU A 526 31.19 8.51 18.44
C LEU A 526 32.49 7.93 19.03
N LYS A 527 32.89 8.37 20.22
CA LYS A 527 34.07 7.87 20.94
C LYS A 527 33.95 6.38 21.25
N GLU A 528 32.81 5.94 21.77
CA GLU A 528 32.53 4.52 22.04
C GLU A 528 32.55 3.69 20.76
N TRP A 529 31.97 4.21 19.67
CA TRP A 529 31.97 3.54 18.38
C TRP A 529 33.39 3.41 17.79
N VAL A 530 34.21 4.47 17.86
CA VAL A 530 35.61 4.44 17.41
C VAL A 530 36.43 3.48 18.27
N ALA A 531 36.29 3.52 19.59
CA ALA A 531 36.97 2.58 20.50
C ALA A 531 36.58 1.13 20.19
N GLY A 532 35.29 0.86 19.93
CA GLY A 532 34.81 -0.45 19.52
C GLY A 532 35.39 -0.91 18.18
N LYS A 533 35.49 -0.02 17.18
CA LYS A 533 36.09 -0.33 15.87
C LYS A 533 37.60 -0.53 15.94
N VAL A 534 38.30 0.28 16.74
CA VAL A 534 39.74 0.14 16.97
C VAL A 534 40.03 -1.17 17.70
N ASN A 535 39.26 -1.52 18.73
CA ASN A 535 39.39 -2.81 19.41
C ASN A 535 39.07 -3.98 18.48
N LEU A 536 38.06 -3.87 17.62
CA LEU A 536 37.76 -4.88 16.59
C LEU A 536 38.92 -5.02 15.60
N PHE A 537 39.54 -3.91 15.20
CA PHE A 537 40.69 -3.89 14.29
C PHE A 537 41.94 -4.50 14.94
N PHE A 538 42.23 -4.19 16.21
CA PHE A 538 43.31 -4.84 16.97
C PHE A 538 43.07 -6.33 17.21
N TYR A 539 41.81 -6.72 17.44
CA TYR A 539 41.40 -8.12 17.55
C TYR A 539 41.62 -8.88 16.24
N MET A 540 41.30 -8.27 15.10
CA MET A 540 41.56 -8.81 13.76
C MET A 540 43.06 -8.87 13.42
N LEU A 541 43.89 -8.04 14.05
CA LEU A 541 45.35 -8.02 13.89
C LEU A 541 46.11 -8.88 14.91
N GLY A 542 45.41 -9.55 15.83
CA GLY A 542 46.01 -10.49 16.78
C GLY A 542 46.89 -9.87 17.88
N CYS A 543 46.80 -8.56 18.10
CA CYS A 543 47.50 -7.89 19.20
C CYS A 543 46.51 -7.67 20.35
N SER A 544 46.63 -8.48 21.40
CA SER A 544 45.94 -8.27 22.68
C SER A 544 46.73 -7.36 23.61
#